data_AF-A0A936FPT0-F1
#
_entry.id   AF-A0A936FPT0-F1
#
_cell.length_a   1.000
_cell.length_b   1.000
_cell.length_c   1.000
_cell.angle_alpha   90.00
_cell.angle_beta   90.00
_cell.angle_gamma   90.00
#
_symmetry.space_group_name_H-M   'P 1'
#
loop_
_entity.id
_entity.type
_entity.pdbx_description
1 polymer ?
#
loop_
_entity_poly.entity_id
_entity_poly.type
_entity_poly.pdbx_seq_one_letter_code
_entity_poly.pdbx_strand_id
1 'polypeptide(L)'
;MKASALYSAEPIKLDTFNDSITKIVGTITNVVSKTFDTGTKLVATLDDDCWSIVINATNCRVIRAAYGDETDDWIGRALEVYKGTVHYQGREQPGVCVRIPPEQPEPTVSAAELVAPKDDGFKDDIPF
;
A
#
# COMPACT_ATOMS: atom_id res chain seq x y z
N MET A 1 12.44 -20.56 -18.38
CA MET A 1 11.16 -20.73 -17.66
C MET A 1 11.46 -20.62 -16.18
N LYS A 2 11.07 -19.53 -15.50
CA LYS A 2 11.28 -19.38 -14.04
C LYS A 2 10.02 -19.87 -13.34
N ALA A 3 10.14 -21.05 -12.74
CA ALA A 3 9.17 -21.58 -11.79
C ALA A 3 9.24 -20.78 -10.48
N SER A 4 8.10 -20.73 -9.78
CA SER A 4 7.99 -20.38 -8.35
C SER A 4 8.19 -18.89 -8.08
N ALA A 5 7.15 -18.10 -7.79
CA ALA A 5 6.23 -18.37 -6.70
C ALA A 5 4.81 -17.93 -7.06
N LEU A 6 3.96 -18.94 -7.24
CA LEU A 6 2.54 -18.82 -6.97
C LEU A 6 2.44 -18.65 -5.44
N TYR A 7 2.62 -17.42 -4.94
CA TYR A 7 2.41 -17.13 -3.52
C TYR A 7 0.92 -17.40 -3.23
N SER A 8 0.71 -18.54 -2.57
CA SER A 8 -0.56 -19.20 -2.33
C SER A 8 -1.20 -18.71 -1.03
N ALA A 9 -1.00 -17.44 -0.68
CA ALA A 9 -1.80 -16.80 0.34
C ALA A 9 -3.13 -16.40 -0.33
N GLU A 10 -4.22 -17.09 0.01
CA GLU A 10 -5.54 -16.60 -0.34
C GLU A 10 -5.70 -15.19 0.25
N PRO A 11 -6.20 -14.21 -0.53
CA PRO A 11 -6.43 -12.90 0.03
C PRO A 11 -7.38 -13.00 1.21
N ILE A 12 -7.06 -12.32 2.29
CA ILE A 12 -7.86 -12.20 3.49
C ILE A 12 -9.28 -11.78 3.09
N LYS A 13 -10.22 -12.64 3.44
CA LYS A 13 -11.66 -12.39 3.24
C LYS A 13 -12.24 -11.84 4.53
N LEU A 14 -13.43 -11.26 4.43
CA LEU A 14 -14.17 -10.77 5.58
C LEU A 14 -14.36 -11.85 6.66
N ASP A 15 -14.50 -13.11 6.24
CA ASP A 15 -14.68 -14.29 7.10
C ASP A 15 -13.46 -14.63 7.96
N THR A 16 -12.27 -14.15 7.60
CA THR A 16 -11.05 -14.29 8.42
C THR A 16 -11.19 -13.52 9.74
N PHE A 17 -11.95 -12.42 9.75
CA PHE A 17 -12.15 -11.61 10.93
C PHE A 17 -13.28 -12.18 11.80
N ASN A 18 -12.91 -12.63 13.00
CA ASN A 18 -13.78 -13.20 14.02
C ASN A 18 -13.54 -12.53 15.39
N ASP A 19 -14.13 -13.05 16.46
CA ASP A 19 -14.00 -12.48 17.81
C ASP A 19 -12.54 -12.38 18.30
N SER A 20 -11.68 -13.29 17.84
CA SER A 20 -10.25 -13.32 18.15
C SER A 20 -9.41 -12.45 17.20
N ILE A 21 -9.83 -12.27 15.95
CA ILE A 21 -9.09 -11.52 14.92
C ILE A 21 -9.93 -10.33 14.49
N THR A 22 -9.79 -9.22 15.22
CA THR A 22 -10.50 -7.96 14.93
C THR A 22 -9.73 -7.05 13.98
N LYS A 23 -8.39 -7.11 14.03
CA LYS A 23 -7.47 -6.36 13.18
C LYS A 23 -6.16 -7.12 12.96
N ILE A 24 -5.53 -6.86 11.84
CA ILE A 24 -4.23 -7.41 11.43
C ILE A 24 -3.35 -6.20 11.09
N VAL A 25 -2.25 -6.03 11.82
CA VAL A 25 -1.23 -5.03 11.50
C VAL A 25 -0.05 -5.77 10.89
N GLY A 26 0.44 -5.31 9.74
CA GLY A 26 1.63 -5.87 9.11
C GLY A 26 2.33 -4.87 8.21
N THR A 27 3.55 -5.18 7.81
CA THR A 27 4.32 -4.35 6.87
C THR A 27 4.13 -4.86 5.46
N ILE A 28 3.84 -3.97 4.51
CA ILE A 28 3.69 -4.31 3.10
C ILE A 28 5.05 -4.76 2.56
N THR A 29 5.19 -6.01 2.16
CA THR A 29 6.43 -6.55 1.58
C THR A 29 6.37 -6.64 0.07
N ASN A 30 5.16 -6.77 -0.49
CA ASN A 30 4.96 -6.91 -1.92
C ASN A 30 3.60 -6.38 -2.35
N VAL A 31 3.49 -5.88 -3.58
CA VAL A 31 2.22 -5.49 -4.20
C VAL A 31 2.17 -6.07 -5.61
N VAL A 32 1.16 -6.89 -5.89
CA VAL A 32 0.93 -7.51 -7.20
C VAL A 32 -0.43 -7.13 -7.77
N SER A 33 -0.51 -6.85 -9.06
CA SER A 33 -1.78 -6.72 -9.76
C SER A 33 -2.30 -8.11 -10.16
N LYS A 34 -3.50 -8.48 -9.71
CA LYS A 34 -4.14 -9.75 -10.03
C LYS A 34 -5.46 -9.51 -10.76
N THR A 35 -5.67 -10.21 -11.86
CA THR A 35 -6.93 -10.15 -12.61
C THR A 35 -7.95 -11.07 -11.92
N PHE A 36 -9.07 -10.48 -11.51
CA PHE A 36 -10.22 -11.19 -10.98
C PHE A 36 -11.37 -11.15 -12.00
N ASP A 37 -12.42 -11.93 -11.74
CA ASP A 37 -13.65 -11.96 -12.56
C ASP A 37 -14.28 -10.56 -12.69
N THR A 38 -14.13 -9.73 -11.66
CA THR A 38 -14.62 -8.33 -11.61
C THR A 38 -13.59 -7.30 -12.11
N GLY A 39 -12.50 -7.74 -12.76
CA GLY A 39 -11.44 -6.87 -13.28
C GLY A 39 -10.11 -6.97 -12.52
N THR A 40 -9.11 -6.19 -12.97
CA THR A 40 -7.78 -6.16 -12.37
C THR A 40 -7.80 -5.40 -11.04
N LYS A 41 -7.35 -6.05 -9.96
CA LYS A 41 -7.23 -5.46 -8.62
C LYS A 41 -5.81 -5.62 -8.10
N LEU A 42 -5.39 -4.70 -7.25
CA LEU A 42 -4.10 -4.80 -6.55
C LEU A 42 -4.24 -5.73 -5.34
N VAL A 43 -3.23 -6.53 -5.08
CA VAL A 43 -3.11 -7.43 -3.94
C VAL A 43 -1.81 -7.10 -3.24
N ALA A 44 -1.88 -6.66 -1.98
CA ALA A 44 -0.71 -6.37 -1.17
C ALA A 44 -0.44 -7.54 -0.22
N THR A 45 0.83 -7.92 -0.10
CA THR A 45 1.31 -8.93 0.83
C THR A 45 1.89 -8.24 2.07
N LEU A 46 1.56 -8.75 3.24
CA LEU A 46 1.95 -8.26 4.55
C LEU A 46 2.75 -9.34 5.29
N ASP A 47 3.77 -8.92 6.04
CA ASP A 47 4.52 -9.76 6.99
C ASP A 47 5.14 -11.02 6.34
N ASP A 48 6.08 -10.82 5.41
CA ASP A 48 6.82 -11.89 4.71
C ASP A 48 5.93 -13.01 4.13
N ASP A 49 4.84 -12.63 3.44
CA ASP A 49 3.87 -13.56 2.84
C ASP A 49 2.94 -14.28 3.81
N CYS A 50 2.89 -13.89 5.09
CA CYS A 50 1.90 -14.43 6.02
C CYS A 50 0.46 -14.04 5.64
N TRP A 51 0.27 -12.84 5.09
CA TRP A 51 -1.05 -12.28 4.86
C TRP A 51 -1.11 -11.58 3.51
N SER A 52 -2.21 -11.75 2.77
CA SER A 52 -2.46 -11.05 1.51
C SER A 52 -3.79 -10.32 1.56
N ILE A 53 -3.88 -9.10 1.06
CA ILE A 53 -5.12 -8.30 1.03
C ILE A 53 -5.39 -7.77 -0.36
N VAL A 54 -6.64 -7.89 -0.82
CA VAL A 54 -7.09 -7.20 -2.04
C VAL A 54 -7.34 -5.73 -1.73
N ILE A 55 -6.59 -4.86 -2.38
CA ILE A 55 -6.77 -3.42 -2.34
C ILE A 55 -7.92 -3.05 -3.30
N ASN A 56 -9.09 -2.79 -2.74
CA ASN A 56 -10.21 -2.22 -3.49
C ASN A 56 -10.00 -0.70 -3.72
N ALA A 57 -10.77 -0.08 -4.62
CA ALA A 57 -10.64 1.35 -4.95
C ALA A 57 -10.70 2.28 -3.72
N THR A 58 -11.58 1.97 -2.75
CA THR A 58 -11.67 2.70 -1.49
C THR A 58 -10.37 2.60 -0.68
N ASN A 59 -9.82 1.38 -0.54
CA ASN A 59 -8.59 1.13 0.20
C ASN A 59 -7.39 1.74 -0.51
N CYS A 60 -7.34 1.64 -1.84
CA CYS A 60 -6.33 2.29 -2.69
C CYS A 60 -6.29 3.78 -2.43
N ARG A 61 -7.46 4.45 -2.34
CA ARG A 61 -7.53 5.88 -2.04
C ARG A 61 -6.99 6.23 -0.66
N VAL A 62 -7.23 5.39 0.35
CA VAL A 62 -6.71 5.60 1.71
C VAL A 62 -5.20 5.46 1.74
N ILE A 63 -4.67 4.41 1.12
CA ILE A 63 -3.22 4.15 1.07
C ILE A 63 -2.52 5.24 0.25
N ARG A 64 -3.09 5.60 -0.90
CA ARG A 64 -2.58 6.68 -1.76
C ARG A 64 -2.56 8.04 -1.06
N ALA A 65 -3.57 8.33 -0.25
CA ALA A 65 -3.61 9.58 0.52
C ALA A 65 -2.50 9.65 1.59
N ALA A 66 -1.97 8.50 2.02
CA ALA A 66 -0.94 8.43 3.05
C ALA A 66 0.48 8.22 2.50
N TYR A 67 0.63 7.34 1.51
CA TYR A 67 1.93 6.90 0.99
C TYR A 67 2.22 7.36 -0.43
N GLY A 68 1.25 7.99 -1.11
CA GLY A 68 1.42 8.48 -2.47
C GLY A 68 0.88 7.54 -3.55
N ASP A 69 1.00 7.99 -4.79
CA ASP A 69 0.45 7.34 -5.98
C ASP A 69 1.16 6.05 -6.39
N GLU A 70 2.44 5.94 -6.07
CA GLU A 70 3.30 4.86 -6.52
C GLU A 70 3.20 3.68 -5.57
N THR A 71 2.85 2.51 -6.12
CA THR A 71 2.70 1.28 -5.34
C THR A 71 4.02 0.77 -4.76
N ASP A 72 5.13 1.15 -5.38
CA ASP A 72 6.48 0.82 -4.92
C ASP A 72 6.82 1.54 -3.59
N ASP A 73 6.34 2.77 -3.39
CA ASP A 73 6.50 3.52 -2.14
C ASP A 73 5.70 2.93 -0.97
N TRP A 74 4.74 2.07 -1.26
CA TRP A 74 3.95 1.40 -0.24
C TRP A 74 4.74 0.26 0.40
N ILE A 75 5.74 -0.29 -0.29
CA ILE A 75 6.58 -1.38 0.22
C ILE A 75 7.42 -0.87 1.39
N GLY A 76 7.48 -1.65 2.48
CA GLY A 76 8.12 -1.28 3.73
C GLY A 76 7.25 -0.44 4.67
N ARG A 77 6.03 -0.06 4.26
CA ARG A 77 5.09 0.70 5.10
C ARG A 77 4.17 -0.21 5.90
N ALA A 78 3.85 0.20 7.11
CA ALA A 78 2.89 -0.51 7.97
C ALA A 78 1.45 -0.28 7.48
N LEU A 79 0.63 -1.31 7.50
CA LEU A 79 -0.78 -1.23 7.16
C LEU A 79 -1.58 -1.99 8.22
N GLU A 80 -2.62 -1.35 8.74
CA GLU A 80 -3.59 -2.04 9.59
C GLU A 80 -4.84 -2.37 8.77
N VAL A 81 -5.13 -3.65 8.69
CA VAL A 81 -6.34 -4.21 8.08
C VAL A 81 -7.33 -4.56 9.18
N TYR A 82 -8.58 -4.12 9.04
CA TYR A 82 -9.62 -4.42 10.01
C TYR A 82 -10.97 -4.63 9.32
N LYS A 83 -11.87 -5.34 9.99
CA LYS A 83 -13.25 -5.47 9.56
C LYS A 83 -14.00 -4.18 9.89
N GLY A 84 -14.55 -3.54 8.86
CA GLY A 84 -15.34 -2.32 8.99
C GLY A 84 -16.58 -2.34 8.13
N THR A 85 -17.29 -1.22 8.09
CA THR A 85 -18.42 -1.00 7.20
C THR A 85 -17.95 -0.16 6.01
N VAL A 86 -18.16 -0.67 4.80
CA VAL A 86 -17.88 0.07 3.56
C VAL A 86 -19.19 0.42 2.87
N HIS A 87 -19.23 1.60 2.26
CA HIS A 87 -20.36 1.99 1.43
C HIS A 87 -20.13 1.51 -0.01
N TYR A 88 -20.96 0.58 -0.46
CA TYR A 88 -20.89 0.04 -1.82
C TYR A 88 -22.30 -0.10 -2.41
N GLN A 89 -22.49 0.45 -3.61
CA GLN A 89 -23.77 0.55 -4.31
C GLN A 89 -24.92 1.18 -3.49
N GLY A 90 -24.65 2.29 -2.79
CA GLY A 90 -25.70 2.97 -2.01
C GLY A 90 -26.06 2.27 -0.69
N ARG A 91 -25.37 1.17 -0.34
CA ARG A 91 -25.63 0.38 0.87
C ARG A 91 -24.36 0.23 1.70
N GLU A 92 -24.57 0.28 3.01
CA GLU A 92 -23.55 -0.10 3.99
C GLU A 92 -23.45 -1.63 4.04
N GLN A 93 -22.25 -2.14 3.84
CA GLN A 93 -21.98 -3.58 3.89
C GLN A 93 -20.68 -3.84 4.63
N PRO A 94 -20.56 -4.96 5.36
CA PRO A 94 -19.34 -5.30 6.04
C PRO A 94 -18.25 -5.58 5.00
N GLY A 95 -17.08 -5.00 5.22
CA GLY A 95 -15.97 -5.05 4.28
C GLY A 95 -14.62 -5.00 4.98
N VAL A 96 -13.59 -5.31 4.19
CA VAL A 96 -12.20 -5.21 4.64
C VAL A 96 -11.74 -3.77 4.44
N CYS A 97 -11.55 -3.06 5.55
CA CYS A 97 -11.05 -1.69 5.56
C CYS A 97 -9.55 -1.70 5.90
N VAL A 98 -8.85 -0.67 5.43
CA VAL A 98 -7.45 -0.42 5.76
C VAL A 98 -7.33 0.93 6.45
N ARG A 99 -6.42 1.03 7.40
CA ARG A 99 -5.99 2.31 8.00
C ARG A 99 -4.49 2.31 8.21
N ILE A 100 -3.96 3.52 8.27
CA ILE A 100 -2.56 3.73 8.62
C ILE A 100 -2.46 3.67 10.14
N PRO A 101 -1.72 2.71 10.71
CA PRO A 101 -1.50 2.70 12.15
C PRO A 101 -0.73 3.97 12.54
N PRO A 102 -0.97 4.54 13.73
CA PRO A 102 -0.19 5.67 14.22
C PRO A 102 1.29 5.28 14.23
N GLU A 103 2.10 6.04 13.53
CA GLU A 103 3.49 5.77 13.21
C GLU A 103 4.28 5.43 14.48
N GLN A 104 4.87 4.23 14.55
CA GLN A 104 6.09 4.07 15.33
C GLN A 104 7.20 4.71 14.49
N PRO A 105 7.85 5.76 14.98
CA PRO A 105 8.57 6.70 14.11
C PRO A 105 9.98 6.22 13.74
N GLU A 106 10.21 5.51 12.62
CA GLU A 106 11.54 5.38 11.97
C GLU A 106 11.43 4.92 10.49
N PRO A 107 12.38 5.25 9.60
CA PRO A 107 12.66 6.55 9.00
C PRO A 107 12.28 6.60 7.51
N THR A 108 11.76 7.75 7.11
CA THR A 108 11.86 8.41 5.80
C THR A 108 12.83 7.76 4.79
N VAL A 109 12.31 6.93 3.88
CA VAL A 109 12.77 6.98 2.48
C VAL A 109 11.85 7.94 1.75
N SER A 110 12.28 9.19 1.77
CA SER A 110 11.78 10.28 0.96
C SER A 110 12.23 10.02 -0.48
N ALA A 111 11.33 9.54 -1.33
CA ALA A 111 11.49 9.61 -2.78
C ALA A 111 11.24 11.05 -3.27
N ALA A 112 11.98 12.02 -2.71
CA ALA A 112 11.99 13.41 -3.14
C ALA A 112 13.40 13.97 -3.38
N GLU A 113 14.43 13.12 -3.48
CA GLU A 113 15.77 13.54 -3.89
C GLU A 113 16.06 13.10 -5.33
N LEU A 114 15.38 13.73 -6.30
CA LEU A 114 15.88 13.82 -7.67
C LEU A 114 15.48 15.15 -8.33
N VAL A 115 15.66 16.26 -7.61
CA VAL A 115 15.97 17.52 -8.27
C VAL A 115 17.13 18.15 -7.51
N ALA A 116 18.34 17.72 -7.87
CA ALA A 116 19.55 18.44 -7.49
C ALA A 116 19.41 19.92 -7.90
N PRO A 117 19.58 20.90 -7.01
CA PRO A 117 19.90 22.25 -7.45
C PRO A 117 21.31 22.17 -8.04
N LYS A 118 21.42 22.19 -9.38
CA LYS A 118 22.66 22.63 -10.01
C LYS A 118 22.73 24.15 -9.83
N ASP A 119 23.24 24.59 -8.69
CA ASP A 119 23.92 25.87 -8.61
C ASP A 119 25.38 25.61 -8.99
N ASP A 120 25.86 26.23 -10.06
CA ASP A 120 27.22 26.78 -10.15
C ASP A 120 27.49 27.34 -11.56
N GLY A 121 27.68 28.66 -11.63
CA GLY A 121 28.62 29.25 -12.58
C GLY A 121 28.07 30.01 -13.78
N PHE A 122 27.40 31.14 -13.56
CA PHE A 122 27.58 32.28 -14.48
C PHE A 122 28.21 33.44 -13.73
N LYS A 123 29.49 33.28 -13.42
CA LYS A 123 30.43 34.38 -13.21
C LYS A 123 31.43 34.33 -14.35
N ASP A 124 31.11 35.01 -15.43
CA ASP A 124 32.15 35.56 -16.32
C ASP A 124 31.99 37.08 -16.29
N ASP A 125 32.93 37.67 -15.57
CA ASP A 125 33.26 39.10 -15.51
C ASP A 125 33.64 39.58 -16.92
N ILE A 126 32.95 40.59 -17.45
CA ILE A 126 33.60 41.53 -18.39
C ILE A 126 33.18 42.97 -18.00
N PRO A 127 34.15 43.86 -17.76
CA PRO A 127 33.98 45.16 -17.12
C PRO A 127 33.43 46.25 -18.07
N PHE A 128 33.12 47.41 -17.44
CA PHE A 128 32.57 48.67 -17.98
C PHE A 128 32.92 49.03 -19.44
#